data_AF-A0A2U1KE34-F1
#
_entry.id   AF-A0A2U1KE34-F1
#
_cell.length_a   1.000
_cell.length_b   1.000
_cell.length_c   1.000
_cell.angle_alpha   90.00
_cell.angle_beta   90.00
_cell.angle_gamma   90.00
#
_symmetry.space_group_name_H-M   'P 1'
#
loop_
_entity.id
_entity.type
_entity.pdbx_description
1 polymer ?
#
loop_
_entity_poly.entity_id
_entity_poly.type
_entity_poly.pdbx_seq_one_letter_code
_entity_poly.pdbx_strand_id
1 'polypeptide(L)'
;MLVMCDSYTPQGAPIPTNNRHHAAKIFSQPDVVAEEPWYGIEQEYTLLQKDIKWPLGWPTGGYPAPQGPYYCGTGADKAFGRDIVDAHYKACLYAGINISGTNGEVMPGQWEFQVGPSVGISAGDQV
;
A
#
# COMPACT_ATOMS: atom_id res chain seq x y z
N MET A 1 -12.83 1.65 15.35
CA MET A 1 -13.37 1.36 14.01
C MET A 1 -12.88 2.45 13.06
N LEU A 2 -12.33 2.08 11.91
CA LEU A 2 -12.02 2.99 10.82
C LEU A 2 -13.16 2.94 9.79
N VAL A 3 -13.46 4.05 9.15
CA VAL A 3 -14.54 4.14 8.14
C VAL A 3 -13.95 4.77 6.88
N MET A 4 -13.85 3.98 5.82
CA MET A 4 -13.50 4.49 4.49
C MET A 4 -14.74 5.16 3.88
N CYS A 5 -14.59 6.39 3.39
CA CYS A 5 -15.68 7.19 2.86
C CYS A 5 -15.34 7.65 1.45
N ASP A 6 -16.36 7.84 0.62
CA ASP A 6 -16.26 8.63 -0.59
C ASP A 6 -16.86 10.03 -0.40
N SER A 7 -16.73 10.89 -1.41
CA SER A 7 -16.95 12.32 -1.27
C SER A 7 -17.93 12.87 -2.31
N TYR A 8 -18.86 13.70 -1.83
CA TYR A 8 -19.93 14.30 -2.64
C TYR A 8 -20.08 15.78 -2.32
N THR A 9 -20.62 16.53 -3.28
CA THR A 9 -21.12 17.89 -3.06
C THR A 9 -22.34 17.86 -2.13
N PRO A 10 -22.74 18.98 -1.51
CA PRO A 10 -23.98 19.06 -0.74
C PRO A 10 -25.25 18.71 -1.53
N GLN A 11 -25.20 18.77 -2.87
CA GLN A 11 -26.28 18.39 -3.77
C GLN A 11 -26.31 16.88 -4.08
N GLY A 12 -25.38 16.10 -3.53
CA GLY A 12 -25.29 14.64 -3.72
C GLY A 12 -24.57 14.22 -5.00
N ALA A 13 -23.85 15.12 -5.68
CA ALA A 13 -23.05 14.76 -6.86
C ALA A 13 -21.63 14.36 -6.43
N PRO A 14 -21.02 13.30 -7.00
CA PRO A 14 -19.65 12.93 -6.68
C PRO A 14 -18.69 14.07 -7.06
N ILE A 15 -17.75 14.42 -6.18
CA ILE A 15 -16.75 15.45 -6.51
C ILE A 15 -15.77 14.93 -7.57
N PRO A 16 -15.06 15.80 -8.31
CA PRO A 16 -14.16 15.37 -9.39
C PRO A 16 -13.06 14.38 -8.99
N THR A 17 -12.67 14.35 -7.71
CA THR A 17 -11.67 13.42 -7.16
C THR A 17 -12.27 12.15 -6.55
N ASN A 18 -13.59 11.96 -6.58
CA ASN A 18 -14.25 10.72 -6.14
C ASN A 18 -14.22 9.67 -7.27
N ASN A 19 -13.09 8.97 -7.37
CA ASN A 19 -12.93 7.88 -8.34
C ASN A 19 -13.70 6.61 -7.94
N ARG A 20 -13.96 6.43 -6.64
CA ARG A 20 -14.70 5.28 -6.11
C ARG A 20 -16.12 5.18 -6.68
N HIS A 21 -16.80 6.32 -6.85
CA HIS A 21 -18.17 6.35 -7.37
C HIS A 21 -18.28 5.70 -8.77
N HIS A 22 -17.34 5.98 -9.67
CA HIS A 22 -17.32 5.36 -11.00
C HIS A 22 -16.91 3.89 -10.95
N ALA A 23 -15.91 3.53 -10.14
CA ALA A 23 -15.52 2.13 -9.94
C ALA A 23 -16.70 1.29 -9.40
N ALA A 24 -17.44 1.81 -8.42
CA ALA A 24 -18.60 1.14 -7.85
C ALA A 24 -19.68 0.84 -8.89
N LYS A 25 -19.91 1.74 -9.86
CA LYS A 25 -20.85 1.47 -10.98
C LYS A 25 -20.39 0.30 -11.83
N ILE A 26 -19.10 0.21 -12.14
CA ILE A 26 -18.53 -0.89 -12.94
C ILE A 26 -18.67 -2.21 -12.19
N PHE A 27 -18.23 -2.26 -10.93
CA PHE A 27 -18.30 -3.47 -10.10
C PHE A 27 -19.72 -3.87 -9.67
N SER A 28 -20.72 -3.03 -9.92
CA SER A 28 -22.14 -3.36 -9.73
C SER A 28 -22.83 -3.85 -11.00
N GLN A 29 -22.15 -3.85 -12.16
CA GLN A 29 -22.73 -4.37 -13.40
C GLN A 29 -22.93 -5.88 -13.28
N PRO A 30 -24.11 -6.43 -13.63
CA PRO A 30 -24.41 -7.85 -13.45
C PRO A 30 -23.38 -8.78 -14.08
N ASP A 31 -22.89 -8.45 -15.27
CA ASP A 31 -21.89 -9.25 -15.99
C ASP A 31 -20.54 -9.25 -15.25
N VAL A 32 -20.15 -8.12 -14.63
CA VAL A 32 -18.92 -8.03 -13.83
C VAL A 32 -19.07 -8.75 -12.50
N VAL A 33 -20.25 -8.65 -11.87
CA VAL A 33 -20.54 -9.36 -10.62
C VAL A 33 -20.50 -10.88 -10.83
N ALA A 34 -21.02 -11.36 -11.96
CA ALA A 34 -21.03 -12.79 -12.30
C ALA A 34 -19.63 -13.38 -12.52
N GLU A 35 -18.67 -12.57 -12.97
CA GLU A 35 -17.28 -12.98 -13.18
C GLU A 35 -16.42 -12.97 -11.90
N GLU A 36 -16.91 -12.35 -10.81
CA GLU A 36 -16.22 -12.28 -9.51
C GLU A 36 -14.73 -11.85 -9.62
N PRO A 37 -14.42 -10.64 -10.16
CA PRO A 37 -13.04 -10.25 -10.43
C PRO A 37 -12.23 -10.09 -9.14
N TRP A 38 -11.10 -10.79 -9.08
CA TRP A 38 -10.14 -10.72 -7.97
C TRP A 38 -8.95 -9.83 -8.31
N TYR A 39 -8.49 -9.08 -7.32
CA TYR A 39 -7.32 -8.21 -7.42
C TYR A 39 -6.31 -8.53 -6.33
N GLY A 40 -5.04 -8.61 -6.72
CA GLY A 40 -3.88 -8.50 -5.85
C GLY A 40 -3.10 -7.25 -6.24
N ILE A 41 -2.87 -6.35 -5.30
CA ILE A 41 -2.15 -5.09 -5.53
C ILE A 41 -0.91 -5.08 -4.66
N GLU A 42 0.22 -4.78 -5.28
CA GLU A 42 1.54 -4.68 -4.67
C GLU A 42 1.89 -3.19 -4.54
N GLN A 43 1.96 -2.68 -3.31
CA GLN A 43 2.23 -1.29 -3.01
C GLN A 43 3.66 -1.12 -2.51
N GLU A 44 4.54 -0.64 -3.39
CA GLU A 44 5.88 -0.19 -3.04
C GLU A 44 5.84 1.19 -2.38
N TYR A 45 6.71 1.44 -1.41
CA TYR A 45 6.88 2.73 -0.76
C TYR A 45 8.28 2.90 -0.19
N THR A 46 8.70 4.14 0.01
CA THR A 46 10.03 4.48 0.54
C THR A 46 9.91 5.28 1.82
N LEU A 47 10.55 4.80 2.88
CA LEU A 47 10.66 5.50 4.16
C LEU A 47 11.69 6.62 4.05
N LEU A 48 11.31 7.83 4.46
CA LEU A 48 12.18 9.00 4.44
C LEU A 48 12.45 9.51 5.86
N GLN A 49 13.67 9.98 6.08
CA GLN A 49 14.07 10.74 7.26
C GLN A 49 13.35 12.08 7.27
N LYS A 50 12.63 12.36 8.36
CA LYS A 50 11.69 13.49 8.49
C LYS A 50 12.29 14.86 8.13
N ASP A 51 13.47 15.17 8.69
CA ASP A 51 14.01 16.54 8.62
C ASP A 51 14.73 16.83 7.31
N ILE A 52 15.38 15.82 6.73
CA ILE A 52 16.21 15.96 5.53
C ILE A 52 15.56 15.42 4.25
N LYS A 53 14.37 14.80 4.37
CA LYS A 53 13.62 14.18 3.26
C LYS A 53 14.47 13.21 2.43
N TRP A 54 15.37 12.51 3.11
CA TRP A 54 16.32 11.57 2.51
C TRP A 54 15.93 10.14 2.88
N PRO A 55 16.15 9.13 2.02
CA PRO A 55 15.71 7.78 2.35
C PRO A 55 16.34 7.23 3.63
N LEU A 56 15.58 6.43 4.36
CA LEU A 56 16.04 5.80 5.58
C LEU A 56 17.17 4.80 5.26
N GLY A 57 18.28 4.87 5.99
CA GLY A 57 19.47 4.04 5.75
C GLY A 57 20.46 4.61 4.72
N TRP A 58 20.11 5.69 4.03
CA TRP A 58 21.04 6.36 3.13
C TRP A 58 22.00 7.28 3.89
N PRO A 59 23.28 7.37 3.49
CA PRO A 59 24.18 8.39 4.00
C PRO A 59 23.71 9.79 3.55
N THR A 60 23.74 10.77 4.45
CA THR A 60 23.30 12.14 4.15
C THR A 60 24.08 12.73 2.97
N GLY A 61 23.37 13.18 1.95
CA GLY A 61 23.98 13.77 0.74
C GLY A 61 24.73 12.77 -0.15
N GLY A 62 24.61 11.48 0.11
CA GLY A 62 25.25 10.41 -0.66
C GLY A 62 24.30 9.29 -1.04
N TYR A 63 24.86 8.28 -1.68
CA TYR A 63 24.20 7.04 -2.05
C TYR A 63 24.69 5.89 -1.16
N PRO A 64 23.85 4.89 -0.87
CA PRO A 64 24.27 3.67 -0.20
C PRO A 64 25.20 2.85 -1.11
N ALA A 65 25.72 1.74 -0.61
CA ALA A 65 26.42 0.76 -1.44
C ALA A 65 25.50 0.28 -2.59
N PRO A 66 26.07 -0.21 -3.72
CA PRO A 66 25.28 -0.67 -4.85
C PRO A 66 24.15 -1.65 -4.46
N GLN A 67 23.07 -1.64 -5.25
CA GLN A 67 21.94 -2.54 -5.06
C GLN A 67 22.40 -4.01 -5.06
N GLY A 68 21.74 -4.84 -4.25
CA GLY A 68 22.09 -6.25 -4.10
C GLY A 68 21.75 -6.83 -2.73
N PRO A 69 22.28 -6.28 -1.62
CA PRO A 69 22.08 -6.88 -0.30
C PRO A 69 20.73 -6.53 0.36
N TYR A 70 19.93 -5.65 -0.27
CA TYR A 70 18.76 -5.03 0.36
C TYR A 70 17.46 -5.80 0.14
N TYR A 71 17.23 -6.32 -1.08
CA TYR A 71 16.02 -7.08 -1.41
C TYR A 71 15.92 -8.32 -0.51
N CYS A 72 14.80 -8.42 0.22
CA CYS A 72 14.59 -9.44 1.26
C CYS A 72 15.72 -9.55 2.30
N GLY A 73 16.53 -8.50 2.47
CA GLY A 73 17.71 -8.48 3.31
C GLY A 73 17.39 -8.53 4.81
N THR A 74 18.35 -9.01 5.61
CA THR A 74 18.30 -9.00 7.07
C THR A 74 19.61 -8.46 7.63
N GLY A 75 19.54 -7.78 8.78
CA GLY A 75 20.68 -7.09 9.39
C GLY A 75 20.51 -5.57 9.40
N ALA A 76 21.13 -4.92 10.37
CA ALA A 76 21.03 -3.48 10.60
C ALA A 76 21.62 -2.63 9.46
N ASP A 77 22.49 -3.21 8.65
CA ASP A 77 23.13 -2.62 7.48
C ASP A 77 22.32 -2.78 6.18
N LYS A 78 21.18 -3.48 6.23
CA LYS A 78 20.39 -3.85 5.04
C LYS A 78 18.90 -3.53 5.16
N ALA A 79 18.29 -3.84 6.31
CA ALA A 79 16.84 -3.79 6.51
C ALA A 79 16.42 -2.60 7.38
N PHE A 80 16.33 -1.42 6.78
CA PHE A 80 16.02 -0.17 7.49
C PHE A 80 14.51 0.04 7.64
N GLY A 81 14.00 0.17 8.87
CA GLY A 81 12.59 0.45 9.14
C GLY A 81 11.67 -0.77 9.23
N ARG A 82 12.23 -1.97 9.50
CA ARG A 82 11.45 -3.21 9.66
C ARG A 82 10.39 -3.12 10.76
N ASP A 83 10.66 -2.37 11.81
CA ASP A 83 9.72 -2.09 12.90
C ASP A 83 8.42 -1.45 12.41
N ILE A 84 8.51 -0.50 11.47
CA ILE A 84 7.35 0.12 10.82
C ILE A 84 6.57 -0.91 9.99
N VAL A 85 7.28 -1.72 9.20
CA VAL A 85 6.65 -2.71 8.30
C VAL A 85 5.95 -3.82 9.08
N ASP A 86 6.59 -4.38 10.10
CA ASP A 86 6.00 -5.46 10.92
C ASP A 86 4.81 -4.94 11.75
N ALA A 87 4.87 -3.69 12.21
CA ALA A 87 3.76 -3.04 12.90
C ALA A 87 2.58 -2.79 11.95
N HIS A 88 2.85 -2.27 10.74
CA HIS A 88 1.86 -2.08 9.69
C HIS A 88 1.17 -3.41 9.34
N TYR A 89 1.94 -4.48 9.13
CA TYR A 89 1.40 -5.79 8.79
C TYR A 89 0.38 -6.28 9.82
N LYS A 90 0.74 -6.22 11.11
CA LYS A 90 -0.18 -6.60 12.21
C LYS A 90 -1.37 -5.66 12.33
N ALA A 91 -1.19 -4.36 12.09
CA ALA A 91 -2.27 -3.39 12.12
C ALA A 91 -3.31 -3.65 11.01
N CYS A 92 -2.87 -3.96 9.79
CA CYS A 92 -3.73 -4.33 8.67
C CYS A 92 -4.55 -5.59 8.99
N LEU A 93 -3.89 -6.65 9.48
CA LEU A 93 -4.57 -7.88 9.91
C LEU A 93 -5.62 -7.59 10.99
N TYR A 94 -5.25 -6.81 12.00
CA TYR A 94 -6.18 -6.43 13.08
C TYR A 94 -7.36 -5.60 12.57
N ALA A 95 -7.14 -4.73 11.59
CA ALA A 95 -8.18 -3.91 10.96
C ALA A 95 -9.09 -4.70 10.01
N GLY A 96 -8.73 -5.94 9.66
CA GLY A 96 -9.47 -6.77 8.70
C GLY A 96 -9.13 -6.49 7.24
N ILE A 97 -8.01 -5.83 6.96
CA ILE A 97 -7.45 -5.70 5.61
C ILE A 97 -6.85 -7.04 5.21
N ASN A 98 -7.15 -7.50 4.00
CA ASN A 98 -6.64 -8.74 3.42
C ASN A 98 -5.19 -8.60 2.92
N ILE A 99 -4.31 -8.15 3.82
CA ILE A 99 -2.87 -8.09 3.57
C ILE A 99 -2.32 -9.52 3.47
N SER A 100 -1.59 -9.81 2.40
CA SER A 100 -1.10 -11.15 2.09
C SER A 100 0.41 -11.31 2.24
N GLY A 101 1.17 -10.21 2.17
CA GLY A 101 2.62 -10.25 2.33
C GLY A 101 3.27 -8.88 2.47
N THR A 102 4.57 -8.91 2.78
CA THR A 102 5.49 -7.77 2.77
C THR A 102 6.90 -8.25 2.45
N ASN A 103 7.69 -7.42 1.78
CA ASN A 103 9.12 -7.64 1.59
C ASN A 103 9.91 -6.33 1.66
N GLY A 104 11.20 -6.43 1.98
CA GLY A 104 12.14 -5.34 1.74
C GLY A 104 12.46 -5.29 0.26
N GLU A 105 12.41 -4.10 -0.32
CA GLU A 105 12.62 -3.89 -1.75
C GLU A 105 14.10 -3.66 -2.10
N VAL A 106 14.38 -3.50 -3.40
CA VAL A 106 15.75 -3.39 -3.92
C VAL A 106 16.50 -2.15 -3.40
N MET A 107 15.79 -1.04 -3.16
CA MET A 107 16.40 0.20 -2.63
C MET A 107 16.41 0.20 -1.08
N PRO A 108 17.50 0.64 -0.42
CA PRO A 108 17.51 0.79 1.03
C PRO A 108 16.44 1.76 1.52
N GLY A 109 15.64 1.30 2.49
CA GLY A 109 14.49 2.04 3.02
C GLY A 109 13.22 1.92 2.17
N GLN A 110 13.26 1.20 1.05
CA GLN A 110 12.09 0.84 0.26
C GLN A 110 11.53 -0.50 0.73
N TRP A 111 10.21 -0.59 0.75
CA TRP A 111 9.45 -1.75 1.17
C TRP A 111 8.23 -1.91 0.29
N GLU A 112 7.65 -3.10 0.33
CA GLU A 112 6.42 -3.43 -0.34
C GLU A 112 5.46 -4.14 0.62
N PHE A 113 4.17 -3.93 0.44
CA PHE A 113 3.13 -4.80 0.97
C PHE A 113 2.16 -5.22 -0.14
N GLN A 114 1.58 -6.41 0.01
CA GLN A 114 0.58 -6.92 -0.93
C GLN A 114 -0.78 -7.03 -0.25
N VAL A 115 -1.84 -6.58 -0.93
CA VAL A 115 -3.23 -6.77 -0.50
C VAL A 115 -3.95 -7.59 -1.54
N GLY A 116 -4.54 -8.71 -1.11
CA GLY A 116 -5.39 -9.55 -1.95
C GLY A 116 -5.15 -11.06 -1.75
N PRO A 117 -5.98 -11.91 -2.38
CA PRO A 117 -6.99 -11.54 -3.36
C PRO A 117 -8.21 -10.85 -2.74
N SER A 118 -8.61 -9.70 -3.28
CA SER A 118 -9.80 -8.94 -2.86
C SER A 118 -10.74 -8.74 -4.04
N VAL A 119 -12.05 -8.89 -3.82
CA VAL A 119 -13.06 -8.90 -4.89
C VAL A 119 -13.54 -7.48 -5.21
N GLY A 120 -13.51 -7.10 -6.49
CA GLY A 120 -14.14 -5.89 -7.01
C GLY A 120 -13.79 -4.61 -6.25
N ILE A 121 -14.82 -3.85 -5.86
CA ILE A 121 -14.66 -2.53 -5.21
C ILE A 121 -13.90 -2.61 -3.88
N SER A 122 -13.94 -3.75 -3.18
CA SER A 122 -13.26 -3.92 -1.90
C SER A 122 -11.75 -3.91 -2.01
N ALA A 123 -11.18 -4.16 -3.20
CA ALA A 123 -9.74 -4.06 -3.43
C ALA A 123 -9.26 -2.62 -3.30
N GLY A 124 -9.99 -1.66 -3.86
CA GLY A 124 -9.67 -0.23 -3.74
C GLY A 124 -10.02 0.37 -2.37
N ASP A 125 -10.92 -0.24 -1.61
CA ASP A 125 -11.25 0.22 -0.25
C ASP A 125 -10.18 -0.20 0.79
N GLN A 126 -9.39 -1.22 0.47
CA GLN A 126 -8.37 -1.80 1.37
C GLN A 126 -6.94 -1.29 1.13
N VAL A 127 -6.68 -0.67 -0.03
CA VAL A 127 -5.38 -0.09 -0.42
C VAL A 127 -5.44 1.42 -0.29
#